data_AF-A0A537HZH8-F1
#
_entry.id   AF-A0A537HZH8-F1
#
_cell.length_a   1.000
_cell.length_b   1.000
_cell.length_c   1.000
_cell.angle_alpha   90.00
_cell.angle_beta   90.00
_cell.angle_gamma   90.00
#
_symmetry.space_group_name_H-M   'P 1'
#
loop_
_entity.id
_entity.type
_entity.pdbx_description
1 polymer ?
#
loop_
_entity_poly.entity_id
_entity_poly.type
_entity_poly.pdbx_seq_one_letter_code
_entity_poly.pdbx_strand_id
1 'polypeptide(L)'
;MYAKEFFGANKPLTDPGLCFVLMPFDPRFDPEWKLIKETAESSPFNLKCERADEFDHPGYVMTDVMEKIGEASLVIVVVNVQNPNVYYELGIAHSFKNSNQVVLISDSIDSVPFDLRPFRHFIYDGSLEKLKEILCAVISQSGIRQYDLKLKEGDTKKFETRLRGDDGHLYEIEIFAEYVGDDGVNFKMDLIRYAGGSDPEVASSNWQSLGKTMPAMAVPNMPWSICFKSINTKQVRFILGRAKGWEPGA
;
A
#
# COMPACT_ATOMS: atom_id res chain seq x y z
N MET A 1 -15.57 7.29 -20.61
CA MET A 1 -16.23 7.38 -19.29
C MET A 1 -15.48 8.42 -18.49
N TYR A 2 -16.17 9.38 -17.86
CA TYR A 2 -15.52 10.39 -17.02
C TYR A 2 -15.26 9.86 -15.60
N ALA A 3 -14.28 10.45 -14.89
CA ALA A 3 -13.91 10.03 -13.52
C ALA A 3 -15.10 9.98 -12.55
N LYS A 4 -15.99 10.97 -12.61
CA LYS A 4 -17.21 11.00 -11.77
C LYS A 4 -18.10 9.77 -11.98
N GLU A 5 -18.30 9.38 -13.24
CA GLU A 5 -19.11 8.20 -13.60
C GLU A 5 -18.39 6.91 -13.19
N PHE A 6 -17.08 6.84 -13.47
CA PHE A 6 -16.25 5.68 -13.17
C PHE A 6 -16.22 5.38 -11.66
N PHE A 7 -15.84 6.35 -10.83
CA PHE A 7 -15.74 6.13 -9.38
C PHE A 7 -17.11 5.95 -8.72
N GLY A 8 -18.15 6.62 -9.25
CA GLY A 8 -19.52 6.44 -8.78
C GLY A 8 -20.05 5.02 -9.04
N ALA A 9 -19.74 4.44 -10.20
CA ALA A 9 -20.18 3.10 -10.59
C ALA A 9 -19.32 1.98 -9.98
N ASN A 10 -18.00 2.11 -10.00
CA ASN A 10 -17.08 1.01 -9.70
C ASN A 10 -16.65 0.94 -8.24
N LYS A 11 -16.62 2.06 -7.50
CA LYS A 11 -16.17 2.13 -6.09
C LYS A 11 -14.94 1.23 -5.81
N PRO A 12 -13.81 1.47 -6.49
CA PRO A 12 -12.65 0.60 -6.44
C PRO A 12 -12.17 0.42 -4.98
N LEU A 13 -11.89 -0.82 -4.62
CA LEU A 13 -11.35 -1.15 -3.30
C LEU A 13 -9.90 -0.69 -3.24
N THR A 14 -9.57 0.14 -2.25
CA THR A 14 -8.18 0.58 -2.07
C THR A 14 -7.34 -0.60 -1.59
N ASP A 15 -6.38 -1.00 -2.42
CA ASP A 15 -5.32 -1.93 -2.06
C ASP A 15 -4.27 -1.19 -1.20
N PRO A 16 -4.15 -1.55 0.09
CA PRO A 16 -3.08 -1.05 0.96
C PRO A 16 -1.70 -1.43 0.40
N GLY A 17 -1.73 -2.47 -0.44
CA GLY A 17 -0.79 -3.05 -1.35
C GLY A 17 -0.10 -2.13 -2.36
N LEU A 18 -0.72 -1.02 -2.74
CA LEU A 18 -0.40 -0.43 -4.03
C LEU A 18 0.10 1.01 -3.90
N CYS A 19 1.33 1.22 -4.35
CA CYS A 19 1.85 2.52 -4.74
C CYS A 19 1.68 2.68 -6.25
N PHE A 20 1.06 3.77 -6.69
CA PHE A 20 0.92 4.07 -8.11
C PHE A 20 1.67 5.34 -8.48
N VAL A 21 2.43 5.29 -9.57
CA VAL A 21 3.30 6.39 -9.99
C VAL A 21 2.75 7.03 -11.26
N LEU A 22 2.46 8.33 -11.17
CA LEU A 22 2.12 9.20 -12.27
C LEU A 22 3.36 9.99 -12.67
N MET A 23 3.90 9.74 -13.85
CA MET A 23 5.11 10.41 -14.31
C MET A 23 5.17 10.50 -15.84
N PRO A 24 5.95 11.44 -16.40
CA PRO A 24 6.20 11.48 -17.82
C PRO A 24 6.84 10.18 -18.34
N PHE A 25 6.31 9.64 -19.43
CA PHE A 25 6.87 8.48 -20.13
C PHE A 25 8.02 8.88 -21.06
N ASP A 26 9.12 9.32 -20.46
CA ASP A 26 10.34 9.70 -21.17
C ASP A 26 11.52 8.94 -20.55
N PRO A 27 12.33 8.20 -21.33
CA PRO A 27 13.46 7.43 -20.82
C PRO A 27 14.46 8.25 -19.98
N ARG A 28 14.48 9.59 -20.13
CA ARG A 28 15.30 10.47 -19.29
C ARG A 28 14.93 10.40 -17.81
N PHE A 29 13.71 9.96 -17.47
CA PHE A 29 13.25 9.78 -16.09
C PHE A 29 13.31 8.32 -15.61
N ASP A 30 13.91 7.41 -16.37
CA ASP A 30 14.13 6.03 -15.93
C ASP A 30 14.92 5.91 -14.61
N PRO A 31 15.92 6.76 -14.31
CA PRO A 31 16.58 6.73 -13.01
C PRO A 31 15.64 7.01 -11.84
N GLU A 32 14.79 8.03 -11.93
CA GLU A 32 13.76 8.34 -10.93
C GLU A 32 12.76 7.20 -10.81
N TRP A 33 12.28 6.66 -11.94
CA TRP A 33 11.33 5.54 -11.94
C TRP A 33 11.90 4.34 -11.18
N LYS A 34 13.11 3.90 -11.54
CA LYS A 34 13.76 2.75 -10.90
C LYS A 34 13.93 2.99 -9.41
N LEU A 35 14.38 4.18 -9.01
CA LEU A 35 14.56 4.49 -7.60
C LEU A 35 13.24 4.50 -6.84
N ILE A 36 12.16 5.06 -7.42
CA ILE A 36 10.82 5.06 -6.80
C ILE A 36 10.33 3.62 -6.61
N LYS A 37 10.43 2.79 -7.65
CA LYS A 37 10.03 1.37 -7.61
C LYS A 37 10.84 0.60 -6.57
N GLU A 38 12.16 0.66 -6.65
CA GLU A 38 13.08 -0.01 -5.72
C GLU A 38 12.83 0.42 -4.27
N THR A 39 12.66 1.72 -4.02
CA THR A 39 12.42 2.22 -2.66
C THR A 39 11.09 1.71 -2.13
N ALA A 40 10.01 1.83 -2.90
CA ALA A 40 8.69 1.39 -2.49
C ALA A 40 8.60 -0.14 -2.28
N GLU A 41 9.25 -0.93 -3.13
CA GLU A 41 9.26 -2.40 -3.06
C GLU A 41 10.24 -2.95 -2.02
N SER A 42 11.25 -2.17 -1.62
CA SER A 42 12.23 -2.59 -0.62
C SER A 42 11.67 -2.66 0.80
N SER A 43 12.33 -3.44 1.66
CA SER A 43 12.07 -3.42 3.10
C SER A 43 12.46 -2.06 3.70
N PRO A 44 11.65 -1.47 4.60
CA PRO A 44 10.50 -2.04 5.28
C PRO A 44 9.14 -1.73 4.62
N PHE A 45 9.09 -1.23 3.39
CA PHE A 45 7.83 -0.76 2.78
C PHE A 45 7.06 -1.87 2.06
N ASN A 46 7.77 -2.71 1.30
CA ASN A 46 7.24 -3.86 0.56
C ASN A 46 5.96 -3.54 -0.23
N LEU A 47 5.85 -2.31 -0.74
CA LEU A 47 4.74 -1.88 -1.57
C LEU A 47 4.86 -2.49 -2.96
N LYS A 48 3.74 -2.83 -3.59
CA LYS A 48 3.78 -3.08 -5.03
C LYS A 48 3.77 -1.71 -5.70
N CYS A 49 4.76 -1.43 -6.54
CA CYS A 49 4.87 -0.14 -7.20
C CYS A 49 4.60 -0.31 -8.70
N GLU A 50 3.49 0.27 -9.17
CA GLU A 50 3.07 0.19 -10.57
C GLU A 50 3.13 1.61 -11.20
N ARG A 51 3.51 1.69 -12.48
CA ARG A 51 3.49 2.92 -13.28
C ARG A 51 2.41 2.83 -14.35
N ALA A 52 1.83 3.98 -14.71
CA ALA A 52 0.71 4.08 -15.64
C ALA A 52 0.97 3.63 -17.10
N ASP A 53 2.17 3.18 -17.47
CA ASP A 53 2.51 2.61 -18.78
C ASP A 53 2.90 1.12 -18.71
N GLU A 54 2.92 0.48 -17.54
CA GLU A 54 3.19 -0.95 -17.39
C GLU A 54 1.96 -1.85 -17.72
N PHE A 55 0.93 -1.32 -18.38
CA PHE A 55 -0.27 -2.08 -18.73
C PHE A 55 0.02 -3.07 -19.88
N ASP A 56 -0.32 -4.35 -19.67
CA ASP A 56 -0.05 -5.49 -20.59
C ASP A 56 -0.83 -5.47 -21.93
N HIS A 57 -1.48 -4.36 -22.29
CA HIS A 57 -2.40 -4.26 -23.42
C HIS A 57 -2.00 -3.09 -24.34
N PRO A 58 -2.19 -3.18 -25.66
CA PRO A 58 -1.86 -2.09 -26.56
C PRO A 58 -2.76 -0.88 -26.31
N GLY A 59 -2.18 0.22 -25.80
CA GLY A 59 -2.82 1.53 -25.72
C GLY A 59 -2.89 2.08 -24.30
N TYR A 60 -2.74 3.40 -24.18
CA TYR A 60 -2.98 4.13 -22.93
C TYR A 60 -4.50 4.31 -22.77
N VAL A 61 -5.09 3.62 -21.79
CA VAL A 61 -6.53 3.70 -21.52
C VAL A 61 -6.76 4.41 -20.20
N MET A 62 -7.42 5.57 -20.25
CA MET A 62 -7.72 6.38 -19.07
C MET A 62 -8.53 5.61 -18.01
N THR A 63 -9.31 4.59 -18.38
CA THR A 63 -10.03 3.73 -17.42
C THR A 63 -9.08 2.97 -16.51
N ASP A 64 -7.98 2.46 -17.04
CA ASP A 64 -7.02 1.65 -16.31
C ASP A 64 -6.25 2.55 -15.33
N VAL A 65 -5.92 3.75 -15.77
CA VAL A 65 -5.34 4.79 -14.89
C VAL A 65 -6.32 5.16 -13.77
N MET A 66 -7.61 5.35 -14.06
CA MET A 66 -8.62 5.61 -13.03
C MET A 66 -8.79 4.43 -12.06
N GLU A 67 -8.75 3.20 -12.55
CA GLU A 67 -8.78 1.99 -11.73
C GLU A 67 -7.58 1.94 -10.78
N LYS A 68 -6.37 2.13 -11.31
CA LYS A 68 -5.14 2.14 -10.51
C LYS A 68 -5.05 3.28 -9.53
N ILE A 69 -5.46 4.49 -9.92
CA ILE A 69 -5.66 5.59 -8.98
C ILE A 69 -6.63 5.13 -7.89
N GLY A 70 -7.78 4.55 -8.25
CA GLY A 70 -8.77 4.04 -7.31
C GLY A 70 -8.23 3.04 -6.29
N GLU A 71 -7.49 2.05 -6.77
CA GLU A 71 -6.87 0.98 -5.98
C GLU A 71 -5.70 1.47 -5.13
N ALA A 72 -4.90 2.44 -5.57
CA ALA A 72 -3.66 2.82 -4.91
C ALA A 72 -3.88 3.36 -3.49
N SER A 73 -3.13 2.87 -2.50
CA SER A 73 -3.10 3.47 -1.16
C SER A 73 -2.29 4.76 -1.14
N LEU A 74 -1.27 4.84 -2.00
CA LEU A 74 -0.37 5.97 -2.20
C LEU A 74 -0.21 6.25 -3.71
N VAL A 75 -0.32 7.52 -4.09
CA VAL A 75 -0.03 7.99 -5.45
C VAL A 75 1.16 8.94 -5.39
N ILE A 76 2.25 8.60 -6.08
CA ILE A 76 3.43 9.45 -6.24
C ILE A 76 3.36 10.11 -7.62
N VAL A 77 3.51 11.43 -7.65
CA VAL A 77 3.38 12.22 -8.88
C VAL A 77 4.66 13.00 -9.14
N VAL A 78 5.30 12.71 -10.26
CA VAL A 78 6.55 13.35 -10.70
C VAL A 78 6.22 14.54 -11.58
N VAL A 79 6.58 15.76 -11.13
CA VAL A 79 6.30 17.02 -11.83
C VAL A 79 7.56 17.77 -12.28
N ASN A 80 8.61 17.03 -12.65
CA ASN A 80 9.88 17.58 -13.14
C ASN A 80 9.74 18.36 -14.47
N VAL A 81 8.71 18.07 -15.26
CA VAL A 81 8.43 18.75 -16.53
C VAL A 81 6.95 18.99 -16.69
N GLN A 82 6.63 19.92 -17.58
CA GLN A 82 5.25 20.17 -17.98
C GLN A 82 4.71 19.04 -18.84
N ASN A 83 3.92 18.17 -18.22
CA ASN A 83 3.26 17.06 -18.88
C ASN A 83 1.74 17.13 -18.68
N PRO A 84 0.97 17.51 -19.72
CA PRO A 84 -0.49 17.61 -19.63
C PRO A 84 -1.19 16.31 -19.20
N ASN A 85 -0.65 15.15 -19.57
CA ASN A 85 -1.23 13.86 -19.17
C ASN A 85 -1.10 13.68 -17.65
N VAL A 86 0.10 13.87 -17.10
CA VAL A 86 0.34 13.77 -15.65
C VAL A 86 -0.54 14.76 -14.87
N TYR A 87 -0.76 15.97 -15.40
CA TYR A 87 -1.65 16.95 -14.76
C TYR A 87 -3.12 16.54 -14.79
N TYR A 88 -3.56 15.92 -15.87
CA TYR A 88 -4.91 15.38 -15.97
C TYR A 88 -5.12 14.22 -14.97
N GLU A 89 -4.17 13.29 -14.90
CA GLU A 89 -4.18 12.17 -13.95
C GLU A 89 -4.12 12.66 -12.49
N LEU A 90 -3.29 13.67 -12.21
CA LEU A 90 -3.23 14.32 -10.90
C LEU A 90 -4.56 14.98 -10.52
N GLY A 91 -5.22 15.66 -11.46
CA GLY A 91 -6.55 16.23 -11.26
C GLY A 91 -7.59 15.16 -10.91
N ILE A 92 -7.54 14.00 -11.57
CA ILE A 92 -8.37 12.84 -11.24
C ILE A 92 -8.04 12.33 -9.83
N ALA A 93 -6.75 12.15 -9.49
CA ALA A 93 -6.33 11.71 -8.17
C ALA A 93 -6.80 12.66 -7.06
N HIS A 94 -6.65 13.98 -7.24
CA HIS A 94 -7.15 15.00 -6.32
C HIS A 94 -8.67 14.95 -6.12
N SER A 95 -9.43 14.51 -7.12
CA SER A 95 -10.89 14.43 -7.02
C SER A 95 -11.39 13.22 -6.22
N PHE A 96 -10.57 12.17 -6.07
CA PHE A 96 -10.96 10.91 -5.46
C PHE A 96 -10.20 10.57 -4.17
N LYS A 97 -8.94 10.98 -4.05
CA LYS A 97 -8.05 10.65 -2.93
C LYS A 97 -8.04 11.72 -1.86
N ASN A 98 -7.72 11.30 -0.63
CA ASN A 98 -7.39 12.23 0.44
C ASN A 98 -6.02 12.89 0.19
N SER A 99 -5.84 14.10 0.73
CA SER A 99 -4.63 14.91 0.51
C SER A 99 -3.33 14.26 1.02
N ASN A 100 -3.40 13.30 1.94
CA ASN A 100 -2.24 12.55 2.43
C ASN A 100 -1.89 11.30 1.59
N GLN A 101 -2.70 10.98 0.57
CA GLN A 101 -2.50 9.84 -0.33
C GLN A 101 -1.94 10.24 -1.69
N VAL A 102 -1.74 11.54 -1.94
CA VAL A 102 -1.17 12.06 -3.19
C VAL A 102 0.05 12.88 -2.84
N VAL A 103 1.20 12.50 -3.40
CA VAL A 103 2.52 13.08 -3.08
C VAL A 103 3.11 13.63 -4.36
N LEU A 104 3.39 14.93 -4.36
CA LEU A 104 4.05 15.60 -5.47
C LEU A 104 5.55 15.65 -5.20
N ILE A 105 6.35 15.17 -6.14
CA ILE A 105 7.81 15.27 -6.12
C ILE A 105 8.30 15.99 -7.37
N SER A 106 9.34 16.81 -7.22
CA SER A 106 9.90 17.60 -8.30
C SER A 106 11.40 17.77 -8.13
N ASP A 107 12.13 17.81 -9.24
CA ASP A 107 13.55 18.12 -9.24
C ASP A 107 13.82 19.57 -8.83
N SER A 108 12.93 20.50 -9.16
CA SER A 108 13.05 21.91 -8.80
C SER A 108 11.69 22.56 -8.54
N ILE A 109 11.68 23.68 -7.82
CA ILE A 109 10.47 24.51 -7.63
C ILE A 109 10.04 25.19 -8.94
N ASP A 110 10.97 25.43 -9.85
CA ASP A 110 10.70 26.08 -11.13
C ASP A 110 9.94 25.14 -12.08
N SER A 111 10.17 23.84 -11.96
CA SER A 111 9.42 22.80 -12.67
C SER A 111 7.95 22.71 -12.22
N VAL A 112 7.64 23.10 -10.97
CA VAL A 112 6.29 23.04 -10.41
C VAL A 112 5.42 24.19 -10.95
N PRO A 113 4.34 23.90 -11.71
CA PRO A 113 3.41 24.93 -12.18
C PRO A 113 2.80 25.72 -11.03
N PHE A 114 2.48 26.99 -11.30
CA PHE A 114 1.90 27.88 -10.30
C PHE A 114 0.68 27.28 -9.59
N ASP A 115 -0.22 26.63 -10.33
CA ASP A 115 -1.43 26.00 -9.79
C ASP A 115 -1.15 24.81 -8.85
N LEU A 116 0.02 24.18 -8.96
CA LEU A 116 0.42 23.06 -8.10
C LEU A 116 1.22 23.51 -6.87
N ARG A 117 1.77 24.72 -6.85
CA ARG A 117 2.58 25.24 -5.72
C ARG A 117 1.84 25.35 -4.37
N PRO A 118 0.52 25.60 -4.31
CA PRO A 118 -0.21 25.58 -3.04
C PRO A 118 -0.30 24.19 -2.40
N PHE A 119 -0.15 23.12 -3.19
CA PHE A 119 -0.13 21.75 -2.68
C PHE A 119 1.25 21.40 -2.15
N ARG A 120 1.31 20.56 -1.11
CA ARG A 120 2.58 20.09 -0.56
C ARG A 120 3.34 19.30 -1.64
N HIS A 121 4.56 19.74 -1.92
CA HIS A 121 5.48 19.09 -2.87
C HIS A 121 6.86 18.98 -2.23
N PHE A 122 7.64 18.00 -2.66
CA PHE A 122 8.99 17.75 -2.17
C PHE A 122 10.00 17.97 -3.30
N ILE A 123 10.98 18.81 -3.04
CA ILE A 123 12.02 19.17 -4.02
C ILE A 123 13.28 18.36 -3.76
N TYR A 124 13.73 17.57 -4.74
CA TYR A 124 14.89 16.71 -4.63
C TYR A 124 16.17 17.23 -5.34
N ASP A 125 16.12 18.41 -5.97
CA ASP A 125 17.27 19.09 -6.59
C ASP A 125 18.04 18.24 -7.61
N GLY A 126 17.36 17.33 -8.31
CA GLY A 126 17.99 16.40 -9.25
C GLY A 126 18.86 15.31 -8.60
N SER A 127 18.95 15.27 -7.25
CA SER A 127 19.72 14.26 -6.51
C SER A 127 18.87 13.02 -6.22
N LEU A 128 19.32 11.87 -6.74
CA LEU A 128 18.72 10.57 -6.44
C LEU A 128 18.83 10.19 -4.96
N GLU A 129 19.89 10.63 -4.27
CA GLU A 129 20.07 10.37 -2.83
C GLU A 129 18.99 11.12 -2.04
N LYS A 130 18.80 12.41 -2.34
CA LYS A 130 17.76 13.23 -1.72
C LYS A 130 16.36 12.73 -2.07
N LEU A 131 16.14 12.29 -3.30
CA LEU A 131 14.89 11.67 -3.71
C LEU A 131 14.61 10.41 -2.87
N LYS A 132 15.59 9.55 -2.66
CA LYS A 132 15.45 8.36 -1.80
C LYS A 132 15.06 8.71 -0.37
N GLU A 133 15.71 9.71 0.23
CA GLU A 133 15.37 10.18 1.58
C GLU A 133 13.92 10.69 1.67
N ILE A 134 13.50 11.51 0.69
CA ILE A 134 12.13 12.00 0.58
C ILE A 134 11.15 10.84 0.46
N LEU A 135 11.42 9.88 -0.43
CA LEU A 135 10.57 8.70 -0.64
C LEU A 135 10.43 7.89 0.64
N CYS A 136 11.52 7.58 1.34
CA CYS A 136 11.47 6.87 2.61
C CYS A 136 10.63 7.61 3.66
N ALA A 137 10.81 8.93 3.78
CA ALA A 137 10.08 9.74 4.75
C ALA A 137 8.59 9.83 4.43
N VAL A 138 8.26 10.03 3.16
CA VAL A 138 6.88 10.14 2.68
C VAL A 138 6.16 8.81 2.79
N ILE A 139 6.74 7.71 2.31
CA ILE A 139 6.09 6.39 2.36
C ILE A 139 5.83 5.98 3.82
N SER A 140 6.75 6.32 4.73
CA SER A 140 6.54 6.13 6.17
C SER A 140 5.37 6.98 6.71
N GLN A 141 5.29 8.26 6.33
CA GLN A 141 4.27 9.21 6.80
C GLN A 141 2.88 9.01 6.19
N SER A 142 2.80 8.56 4.94
CA SER A 142 1.56 8.23 4.23
C SER A 142 0.85 7.03 4.88
N GLY A 143 1.47 6.43 5.89
CA GLY A 143 0.94 5.33 6.66
C GLY A 143 1.05 4.07 5.81
N ILE A 144 2.12 3.30 6.02
CA ILE A 144 2.04 1.85 5.84
C ILE A 144 0.78 1.45 6.60
N ARG A 145 -0.32 1.17 5.89
CA ARG A 145 -1.61 0.95 6.53
C ARG A 145 -1.47 -0.25 7.43
N GLN A 146 -1.45 0.00 8.73
CA GLN A 146 -1.54 -1.03 9.72
C GLN A 146 -3.00 -1.37 9.87
N TYR A 147 -3.32 -2.65 9.70
CA TYR A 147 -4.63 -3.16 10.04
C TYR A 147 -4.57 -3.72 11.43
N ASP A 148 -5.50 -3.36 12.28
CA ASP A 148 -5.57 -3.94 13.61
C ASP A 148 -6.88 -4.65 13.86
N LEU A 149 -6.79 -5.67 14.69
CA LEU A 149 -7.92 -6.49 15.06
C LEU A 149 -7.86 -6.76 16.55
N LYS A 150 -8.89 -6.31 17.27
CA LYS A 150 -9.03 -6.57 18.71
C LYS A 150 -9.89 -7.81 18.93
N LEU A 151 -9.32 -8.81 19.58
CA LEU A 151 -10.01 -10.04 19.97
C LEU A 151 -9.90 -10.28 21.48
N LYS A 152 -10.91 -10.98 22.01
CA LYS A 152 -10.78 -11.64 23.31
C LYS A 152 -10.31 -13.08 23.12
N GLU A 153 -9.76 -13.67 24.16
CA GLU A 153 -9.54 -15.12 24.20
C GLU A 153 -10.85 -15.87 23.94
N GLY A 154 -10.81 -16.85 23.04
CA GLY A 154 -11.96 -17.63 22.57
C GLY A 154 -12.76 -16.99 21.43
N ASP A 155 -12.42 -15.78 20.98
CA ASP A 155 -13.09 -15.12 19.85
C ASP A 155 -12.43 -15.47 18.51
N THR A 156 -13.25 -15.47 17.46
CA THR A 156 -12.82 -15.42 16.05
C THR A 156 -13.23 -14.09 15.44
N LYS A 157 -12.31 -13.45 14.72
CA LYS A 157 -12.61 -12.29 13.88
C LYS A 157 -11.70 -12.24 12.66
N LYS A 158 -12.15 -11.51 11.65
CA LYS A 158 -11.41 -11.22 10.43
C LYS A 158 -11.07 -9.74 10.32
N PHE A 159 -9.98 -9.44 9.62
CA PHE A 159 -9.68 -8.07 9.24
C PHE A 159 -10.74 -7.55 8.26
N GLU A 160 -11.09 -6.27 8.38
CA GLU A 160 -12.19 -5.66 7.60
C GLU A 160 -11.90 -5.57 6.11
N THR A 161 -10.62 -5.61 5.73
CA THR A 161 -10.18 -5.52 4.33
C THR A 161 -9.57 -6.84 3.86
N ARG A 162 -9.76 -7.11 2.57
CA ARG A 162 -8.92 -8.07 1.85
C ARG A 162 -7.62 -7.38 1.46
N LEU A 163 -6.53 -8.14 1.46
CA LEU A 163 -5.18 -7.64 1.21
C LEU A 163 -4.56 -8.42 0.06
N ARG A 164 -3.77 -7.75 -0.77
CA ARG A 164 -3.08 -8.40 -1.88
C ARG A 164 -1.92 -9.28 -1.41
N GLY A 165 -1.85 -10.50 -1.92
CA GLY A 165 -0.76 -11.45 -1.70
C GLY A 165 0.37 -11.33 -2.74
N ASP A 166 1.43 -12.11 -2.53
CA ASP A 166 2.63 -12.12 -3.40
C ASP A 166 2.31 -12.61 -4.83
N ASP A 167 1.26 -13.42 -4.98
CA ASP A 167 0.75 -13.94 -6.25
C ASP A 167 -0.18 -12.96 -6.98
N GLY A 168 -0.36 -11.75 -6.45
CA GLY A 168 -1.21 -10.71 -7.02
C GLY A 168 -2.71 -10.84 -6.73
N HIS A 169 -3.16 -11.90 -6.04
CA HIS A 169 -4.56 -12.15 -5.69
C HIS A 169 -4.93 -11.54 -4.34
N LEU A 170 -6.23 -11.46 -4.04
CA LEU A 170 -6.72 -10.93 -2.77
C LEU A 170 -6.87 -12.05 -1.74
N TYR A 171 -6.50 -11.75 -0.50
CA TYR A 171 -6.60 -12.67 0.64
C TYR A 171 -7.44 -12.03 1.76
N GLU A 172 -8.33 -12.82 2.36
CA GLU A 172 -9.00 -12.53 3.62
C GLU A 172 -8.28 -13.26 4.74
N ILE A 173 -8.03 -12.55 5.84
CA ILE A 173 -7.30 -13.08 7.00
C ILE A 173 -8.27 -13.15 8.17
N GLU A 174 -8.50 -14.36 8.68
CA GLU A 174 -9.30 -14.64 9.87
C GLU A 174 -8.42 -15.21 10.98
N ILE A 175 -8.66 -14.74 12.21
CA ILE A 175 -7.90 -15.10 13.39
C ILE A 175 -8.85 -15.61 14.46
N PHE A 176 -8.54 -16.77 15.01
CA PHE A 176 -9.12 -17.30 16.25
C PHE A 176 -8.07 -17.25 17.36
N ALA A 177 -8.33 -16.51 18.43
CA ALA A 177 -7.41 -16.39 19.56
C ALA A 177 -7.70 -17.47 20.61
N GLU A 178 -6.87 -18.51 20.68
CA GLU A 178 -7.06 -19.60 21.65
C GLU A 178 -6.59 -19.22 23.05
N TYR A 179 -5.42 -18.59 23.14
CA TYR A 179 -4.83 -18.17 24.41
C TYR A 179 -4.28 -16.75 24.29
N VAL A 180 -4.62 -15.88 25.25
CA VAL A 180 -4.06 -14.53 25.34
C VAL A 180 -3.41 -14.34 26.71
N GLY A 181 -2.11 -14.08 26.73
CA GLY A 181 -1.36 -13.72 27.93
C GLY A 181 -0.68 -12.37 27.79
N ASP A 182 0.00 -11.93 28.86
CA ASP A 182 0.73 -10.66 28.84
C ASP A 182 1.95 -10.69 27.92
N ASP A 183 2.59 -11.86 27.80
CA ASP A 183 3.86 -12.06 27.08
C ASP A 183 3.73 -12.88 25.79
N GLY A 184 2.52 -13.31 25.42
CA GLY A 184 2.31 -14.14 24.25
C GLY A 184 0.85 -14.45 23.94
N VAL A 185 0.62 -14.93 22.72
CA VAL A 185 -0.69 -15.32 22.18
C VAL A 185 -0.55 -16.58 21.33
N ASN A 186 -1.47 -17.52 21.52
CA ASN A 186 -1.65 -18.65 20.59
C ASN A 186 -2.93 -18.44 19.81
N PHE A 187 -2.86 -18.61 18.50
CA PHE A 187 -3.99 -18.34 17.62
C PHE A 187 -3.94 -19.22 16.38
N LYS A 188 -5.12 -19.46 15.81
CA LYS A 188 -5.25 -20.02 14.47
C LYS A 188 -5.39 -18.89 13.48
N MET A 189 -4.66 -18.96 12.38
CA MET A 189 -4.76 -18.01 11.27
C MET A 189 -5.21 -18.76 10.00
N ASP A 190 -6.36 -18.35 9.48
CA ASP A 190 -6.94 -18.86 8.26
C ASP A 190 -6.80 -17.80 7.16
N LEU A 191 -6.23 -18.20 6.03
CA LEU A 191 -6.03 -17.37 4.84
C LEU A 191 -6.92 -17.87 3.71
N ILE A 192 -7.87 -17.05 3.30
CA ILE A 192 -8.82 -17.36 2.23
C ILE A 192 -8.44 -16.55 1.00
N ARG A 193 -8.04 -17.22 -0.07
CA ARG A 193 -7.58 -16.62 -1.33
C ARG A 193 -8.74 -16.47 -2.31
N TYR A 194 -8.80 -15.33 -2.97
CA TYR A 194 -9.79 -14.97 -3.99
C TYR A 194 -9.10 -14.80 -5.33
N ALA A 195 -9.23 -15.80 -6.20
CA ALA A 195 -8.80 -15.70 -7.59
C ALA A 195 -9.97 -15.26 -8.49
N GLY A 196 -9.72 -14.28 -9.37
CA GLY A 196 -10.75 -13.78 -10.27
C GLY A 196 -11.39 -14.89 -11.09
N GLY A 197 -12.72 -15.01 -11.03
CA GLY A 197 -13.48 -16.03 -11.77
C GLY A 197 -13.49 -17.43 -11.15
N SER A 198 -12.98 -17.61 -9.93
CA SER A 198 -13.03 -18.87 -9.17
C SER A 198 -13.66 -18.67 -7.80
N ASP A 199 -14.15 -19.74 -7.19
CA ASP A 199 -14.61 -19.72 -5.80
C ASP A 199 -13.44 -19.48 -4.83
N PRO A 200 -13.67 -18.84 -3.67
CA PRO A 200 -12.63 -18.61 -2.69
C PRO A 200 -12.09 -19.93 -2.12
N GLU A 201 -10.77 -20.03 -1.96
CA GLU A 201 -10.12 -21.25 -1.46
C GLU A 201 -9.34 -20.99 -0.17
N VAL A 202 -9.25 -21.99 0.71
CA VAL A 202 -8.41 -21.91 1.91
C VAL A 202 -6.95 -22.14 1.51
N ALA A 203 -6.19 -21.06 1.38
CA ALA A 203 -4.78 -21.12 1.03
C ALA A 203 -3.89 -21.54 2.21
N SER A 204 -4.31 -21.25 3.44
CA SER A 204 -3.61 -21.64 4.66
C SER A 204 -4.57 -21.70 5.84
N SER A 205 -4.33 -22.63 6.78
CA SER A 205 -5.09 -22.73 8.03
C SER A 205 -4.20 -23.37 9.08
N ASN A 206 -3.42 -22.56 9.79
CA ASN A 206 -2.37 -23.03 10.69
C ASN A 206 -2.46 -22.39 12.07
N TRP A 207 -2.08 -23.17 13.09
CA TRP A 207 -1.83 -22.69 14.44
C TRP A 207 -0.49 -21.98 14.52
N GLN A 208 -0.46 -20.85 15.23
CA GLN A 208 0.69 -19.98 15.37
C GLN A 208 0.81 -19.51 16.82
N SER A 209 2.02 -19.10 17.19
CA SER A 209 2.31 -18.49 18.49
C SER A 209 3.20 -17.27 18.30
N LEU A 210 2.85 -16.17 18.96
CA LEU A 210 3.68 -14.97 19.05
C LEU A 210 3.97 -14.69 20.52
N GLY A 211 5.15 -14.15 20.81
CA GLY A 211 5.58 -13.82 22.16
C GLY A 211 6.91 -13.09 22.18
N LYS A 212 7.55 -12.95 23.35
CA LYS A 212 8.82 -12.21 23.49
C LYS A 212 9.94 -12.69 22.56
N THR A 213 10.02 -14.00 22.27
CA THR A 213 11.06 -14.59 21.40
C THR A 213 10.71 -14.50 19.92
N MET A 214 9.44 -14.27 19.59
CA MET A 214 8.91 -14.16 18.23
C MET A 214 7.78 -13.12 18.23
N PRO A 215 8.13 -11.81 18.28
CA PRO A 215 7.16 -10.74 18.48
C PRO A 215 6.31 -10.46 17.23
N ALA A 216 6.80 -10.85 16.06
CA ALA A 216 6.12 -10.76 14.77
C ALA A 216 6.43 -11.99 13.92
N MET A 217 5.57 -12.26 12.94
CA MET A 217 5.81 -13.29 11.93
C MET A 217 5.31 -12.86 10.55
N ALA A 218 5.87 -13.45 9.49
CA ALA A 218 5.36 -13.27 8.14
C ALA A 218 4.01 -13.99 7.97
N VAL A 219 3.08 -13.34 7.28
CA VAL A 219 1.84 -13.97 6.82
C VAL A 219 2.17 -14.81 5.57
N PRO A 220 1.83 -16.10 5.54
CA PRO A 220 2.11 -16.95 4.39
C PRO A 220 1.57 -16.38 3.06
N ASN A 221 2.36 -16.45 1.99
CA ASN A 221 2.01 -16.02 0.62
C ASN A 221 1.64 -14.53 0.47
N MET A 222 1.99 -13.72 1.46
CA MET A 222 1.60 -12.32 1.52
C MET A 222 2.79 -11.43 1.91
N PRO A 223 2.90 -10.20 1.38
CA PRO A 223 3.95 -9.26 1.74
C PRO A 223 3.68 -8.57 3.09
N TRP A 224 3.05 -9.28 4.03
CA TRP A 224 2.55 -8.77 5.30
C TRP A 224 3.17 -9.53 6.46
N SER A 225 3.36 -8.85 7.58
CA SER A 225 3.69 -9.45 8.86
C SER A 225 2.61 -9.13 9.88
N ILE A 226 2.38 -10.09 10.77
CA ILE A 226 1.47 -9.95 11.89
C ILE A 226 2.28 -9.92 13.19
N CYS A 227 1.94 -8.98 14.06
CA CYS A 227 2.42 -8.92 15.44
C CYS A 227 1.23 -8.75 16.38
N PHE A 228 1.51 -8.76 17.68
CA PHE A 228 0.48 -8.57 18.70
C PHE A 228 0.89 -7.54 19.74
N LYS A 229 -0.12 -6.91 20.35
CA LYS A 229 0.02 -6.14 21.57
C LYS A 229 -1.04 -6.60 22.56
N SER A 230 -0.59 -7.10 23.72
CA SER A 230 -1.51 -7.41 24.81
C SER A 230 -2.20 -6.12 25.28
N ILE A 231 -3.53 -6.18 25.40
CA ILE A 231 -4.33 -5.13 26.04
C ILE A 231 -4.49 -5.48 27.52
N ASN A 232 -4.76 -6.76 27.80
CA ASN A 232 -4.78 -7.39 29.11
C ASN A 232 -4.74 -8.93 28.94
N THR A 233 -4.77 -9.66 30.05
CA THR A 233 -4.72 -11.14 30.12
C THR A 233 -5.87 -11.88 29.40
N LYS A 234 -6.82 -11.19 28.79
CA LYS A 234 -7.90 -11.80 27.99
C LYS A 234 -8.15 -11.08 26.68
N GLN A 235 -7.38 -10.04 26.34
CA GLN A 235 -7.60 -9.22 25.15
C GLN A 235 -6.30 -8.89 24.46
N VAL A 236 -6.30 -9.06 23.14
CA VAL A 236 -5.14 -8.82 22.29
C VAL A 236 -5.53 -7.94 21.12
N ARG A 237 -4.60 -7.08 20.70
CA ARG A 237 -4.65 -6.37 19.43
C ARG A 237 -3.64 -7.01 18.49
N PHE A 238 -4.11 -7.70 17.46
CA PHE A 238 -3.26 -8.08 16.34
C PHE A 238 -3.05 -6.88 15.44
N ILE A 239 -1.86 -6.74 14.88
CA ILE A 239 -1.52 -5.66 13.97
C ILE A 239 -0.83 -6.29 12.75
N LEU A 240 -1.40 -6.07 11.58
CA LEU A 240 -0.80 -6.38 10.30
C LEU A 240 -0.05 -5.14 9.81
N GLY A 241 1.26 -5.26 9.68
CA GLY A 241 2.11 -4.27 9.06
C GLY A 241 2.75 -4.85 7.80
N ARG A 242 3.06 -3.99 6.85
CA ARG A 242 3.60 -4.42 5.58
C ARG A 242 5.13 -4.37 5.57
N ALA A 243 5.76 -5.36 6.20
CA ALA A 243 7.16 -5.69 5.97
C ALA A 243 7.53 -7.03 6.58
N LYS A 244 8.32 -7.85 5.88
CA LYS A 244 8.92 -9.06 6.49
C LYS A 244 9.83 -8.63 7.65
N GLY A 245 9.44 -8.97 8.88
CA GLY A 245 10.19 -8.65 10.10
C GLY A 245 9.86 -7.29 10.71
N TRP A 246 8.72 -6.68 10.35
CA TRP A 246 8.25 -5.44 10.96
C TRP A 246 7.85 -5.64 12.44
N GLU A 247 8.37 -4.79 13.33
CA GLU A 247 7.94 -4.66 14.72
C GLU A 247 7.30 -3.27 14.96
N PRO A 248 6.22 -3.18 15.75
CA PRO A 248 5.59 -1.89 16.04
C PRO A 248 6.51 -1.02 16.90
N GLY A 249 7.02 0.07 16.32
CA GLY A 249 7.83 1.08 17.01
C GLY A 249 9.32 1.11 16.65
N ALA A 250 9.74 0.31 15.65
CA ALA A 250 11.04 0.44 14.99
C ALA A 250 11.01 1.49 13.87
#